data_AF-A0AAE4LK23-F1
#
_entry.id   AF-A0AAE4LK23-F1
#
_cell.length_a   1.000
_cell.length_b   1.000
_cell.length_c   1.000
_cell.angle_alpha   90.00
_cell.angle_beta   90.00
_cell.angle_gamma   90.00
#
_symmetry.space_group_name_H-M   'P 1'
#
loop_
_entity.id
_entity.type
_entity.pdbx_description
1 polymer ?
#
loop_
_entity_poly.entity_id
_entity_poly.type
_entity_poly.pdbx_seq_one_letter_code
_entity_poly.pdbx_strand_id
1 'polypeptide(L)'
;MSKVFTFTPDYPYGFPCEVIKGGTGYRDYATVLPPEVEHTCPDYGLYNYPAAIGFLTRGCVNRCPWCVVPRKEGALRGNADIEEFLDGRRNAVLLDNNVLASGWGLEQIEKIIRLGVRVDFNQGLDARQIARNPPIAELLSRVKWMRYIRMAYDSTAVRDDVRKAIERLKKCGMKPAKMFFYVLVREVDDALARIEELDALGCQPFAQPYRDFENKIRPTPEQRRLARWCNHKPTFHTVNYKNYKE
;
A
#
# COMPACT_ATOMS: atom_id res chain seq x y z
N MET A 1 -8.22 16.07 17.86
CA MET A 1 -7.19 15.02 18.06
C MET A 1 -7.46 13.85 17.14
N SER A 2 -6.44 13.38 16.41
CA SER A 2 -6.56 12.21 15.53
C SER A 2 -5.57 11.13 15.96
N LYS A 3 -5.96 9.85 15.80
CA LYS A 3 -5.13 8.71 16.19
C LYS A 3 -5.23 7.58 15.17
N VAL A 4 -4.09 7.05 14.76
CA VAL A 4 -4.01 5.94 13.81
C VAL A 4 -3.99 4.59 14.52
N PHE A 5 -3.20 4.47 15.60
CA PHE A 5 -2.96 3.21 16.29
C PHE A 5 -3.81 3.08 17.55
N THR A 6 -4.40 1.91 17.77
CA THR A 6 -5.24 1.62 18.94
C THR A 6 -4.46 1.41 20.24
N PHE A 7 -3.12 1.32 20.16
CA PHE A 7 -2.24 0.96 21.28
C PHE A 7 -1.33 2.10 21.74
N THR A 8 -1.32 3.25 21.07
CA THR A 8 -0.56 4.42 21.54
C THR A 8 -1.36 5.14 22.63
N PRO A 9 -0.71 5.78 23.62
CA PRO A 9 -1.43 6.63 24.56
C PRO A 9 -2.03 7.86 23.86
N ASP A 10 -3.01 8.50 24.50
CA ASP A 10 -3.50 9.82 24.07
C ASP A 10 -2.46 10.90 24.37
N TYR A 11 -2.59 12.05 23.70
CA TYR A 11 -1.72 13.19 23.99
C TYR A 11 -1.94 13.65 25.44
N PRO A 12 -0.89 13.75 26.26
CA PRO A 12 -1.03 13.89 27.71
C PRO A 12 -1.40 15.31 28.16
N TYR A 13 -1.31 16.31 27.28
CA TYR A 13 -1.55 17.71 27.63
C TYR A 13 -3.01 18.11 27.42
N GLY A 14 -3.52 18.95 28.34
CA GLY A 14 -4.87 19.53 28.25
C GLY A 14 -4.94 20.65 27.22
N PHE A 15 -6.10 20.80 26.58
CA PHE A 15 -6.38 21.87 25.63
C PHE A 15 -7.48 22.76 26.20
N PRO A 16 -7.33 24.10 26.21
CA PRO A 16 -8.35 25.03 26.71
C PRO A 16 -9.48 25.25 25.67
N CYS A 17 -9.96 24.18 25.05
CA CYS A 17 -11.00 24.20 24.03
C CYS A 17 -11.71 22.84 23.93
N GLU A 18 -12.81 22.79 23.19
CA GLU A 18 -13.43 21.52 22.81
C GLU A 18 -12.49 20.73 21.89
N VAL A 19 -12.26 19.47 22.22
CA VAL A 19 -11.39 18.57 21.44
C VAL A 19 -12.23 17.53 20.73
N ILE A 20 -12.44 17.71 19.44
CA ILE A 20 -13.03 16.68 18.57
C ILE A 20 -12.02 15.55 18.39
N LYS A 21 -12.39 14.30 18.69
CA LYS A 21 -11.55 13.10 18.51
C LYS A 21 -12.03 12.30 17.30
N GLY A 22 -11.11 11.71 16.55
CA GLY A 22 -11.46 10.84 15.42
C GLY A 22 -10.32 9.98 14.92
N GLY A 23 -10.64 8.98 14.10
CA GLY A 23 -9.68 8.10 13.45
C GLY A 23 -9.61 6.68 14.02
N THR A 24 -8.93 5.81 13.27
CA THR A 24 -8.88 4.35 13.50
C THR A 24 -8.44 3.98 14.92
N GLY A 25 -7.50 4.73 15.50
CA GLY A 25 -6.98 4.48 16.83
C GLY A 25 -7.99 4.72 17.96
N TYR A 26 -9.01 5.53 17.72
CA TYR A 26 -10.16 5.71 18.61
C TYR A 26 -11.32 4.74 18.32
N ARG A 27 -11.17 3.88 17.31
CA ARG A 27 -12.26 3.05 16.76
C ARG A 27 -13.46 3.88 16.29
N ASP A 28 -13.20 5.14 15.93
CA ASP A 28 -14.16 6.02 15.31
C ASP A 28 -13.99 5.95 13.79
N TYR A 29 -15.04 5.45 13.15
CA TYR A 29 -15.13 5.24 11.71
C TYR A 29 -16.26 6.07 11.09
N ALA A 30 -17.02 6.82 11.91
CA ALA A 30 -18.15 7.61 11.46
C ALA A 30 -17.75 9.08 11.28
N THR A 31 -16.84 9.57 12.12
CA THR A 31 -16.32 10.94 11.99
C THR A 31 -15.43 11.04 10.76
N VAL A 32 -15.90 11.82 9.79
CA VAL A 32 -15.18 12.15 8.56
C VAL A 32 -14.73 13.61 8.59
N LEU A 33 -13.67 13.93 7.86
CA LEU A 33 -13.26 15.31 7.69
C LEU A 33 -14.31 16.06 6.84
N PRO A 34 -14.58 17.35 7.14
CA PRO A 34 -15.34 18.20 6.25
C PRO A 34 -14.72 18.23 4.84
N PRO A 35 -15.52 18.29 3.76
CA PRO A 35 -15.00 18.28 2.40
C PRO A 35 -13.92 19.32 2.14
N GLU A 36 -14.10 20.55 2.63
CA GLU A 36 -13.12 21.63 2.49
C GLU A 36 -11.76 21.28 3.11
N VAL A 37 -11.75 20.52 4.21
CA VAL A 37 -10.51 20.06 4.86
C VAL A 37 -9.90 18.87 4.12
N GLU A 38 -10.71 17.91 3.70
CA GLU A 38 -10.27 16.72 2.94
C GLU A 38 -9.61 17.10 1.60
N HIS A 39 -10.12 18.17 0.95
CA HIS A 39 -9.64 18.66 -0.34
C HIS A 39 -8.68 19.85 -0.25
N THR A 40 -8.21 20.19 0.96
CA THR A 40 -7.16 21.20 1.12
C THR A 40 -5.80 20.62 0.77
N CYS A 41 -5.04 21.33 -0.08
CA CYS A 41 -3.64 21.00 -0.32
C CYS A 41 -2.84 21.04 1.00
N PRO A 42 -2.09 20.00 1.37
CA PRO A 42 -1.26 20.03 2.55
C PRO A 42 -0.25 21.19 2.53
N ASP A 43 -0.07 21.88 3.65
CA ASP A 43 1.03 22.83 3.82
C ASP A 43 2.34 22.05 3.99
N TYR A 44 3.01 21.82 2.86
CA TYR A 44 4.28 21.12 2.83
C TYR A 44 5.45 21.92 3.42
N GLY A 45 5.28 23.23 3.67
CA GLY A 45 6.27 24.08 4.33
C GLY A 45 6.51 23.67 5.78
N LEU A 46 5.51 23.07 6.43
CA LEU A 46 5.60 22.62 7.83
C LEU A 46 6.60 21.47 8.05
N TYR A 47 6.78 20.59 7.06
CA TYR A 47 7.56 19.35 7.23
C TYR A 47 8.68 19.15 6.19
N ASN A 48 8.99 20.17 5.38
CA ASN A 48 9.99 20.14 4.29
C ASN A 48 10.05 18.80 3.53
N TYR A 49 8.87 18.28 3.17
CA TYR A 49 8.77 16.97 2.53
C TYR A 49 8.81 17.12 1.00
N PRO A 50 9.69 16.37 0.29
CA PRO A 50 10.00 16.65 -1.12
C PRO A 50 8.97 16.13 -2.13
N ALA A 51 7.97 15.37 -1.68
CA ALA A 51 6.92 14.82 -2.53
C ALA A 51 5.55 15.29 -2.06
N ALA A 52 4.61 15.40 -2.99
CA ALA A 52 3.21 15.58 -2.65
C ALA A 52 2.68 14.30 -1.99
N ILE A 53 1.69 14.40 -1.10
CA ILE A 53 1.04 13.24 -0.47
C ILE A 53 -0.47 13.41 -0.62
N GLY A 54 -1.15 12.40 -1.14
CA GLY A 54 -2.59 12.49 -1.32
C GLY A 54 -3.26 11.15 -1.66
N PHE A 55 -4.54 11.26 -1.97
CA PHE A 55 -5.42 10.15 -2.30
C PHE A 55 -6.23 10.49 -3.53
N LEU A 56 -6.08 9.72 -4.60
CA LEU A 56 -6.91 9.88 -5.80
C LEU A 56 -8.30 9.25 -5.60
N THR A 57 -8.36 8.25 -4.74
CA THR A 57 -9.51 7.42 -4.42
C THR A 57 -9.55 7.09 -2.92
N ARG A 58 -10.75 6.83 -2.42
CA ARG A 58 -11.02 6.35 -1.05
C ARG A 58 -11.87 5.09 -1.13
N GLY A 59 -11.77 4.23 -0.11
CA GLY A 59 -12.49 2.96 -0.06
C GLY A 59 -11.83 1.87 -0.90
N CYS A 60 -12.44 0.69 -0.90
CA CYS A 60 -11.92 -0.47 -1.64
C CYS A 60 -13.07 -1.40 -2.05
N VAL A 61 -12.94 -2.02 -3.23
CA VAL A 61 -13.91 -3.04 -3.70
C VAL A 61 -13.79 -4.37 -2.94
N ASN A 62 -12.65 -4.61 -2.31
CA ASN A 62 -12.38 -5.84 -1.57
C ASN A 62 -12.86 -5.75 -0.13
N ARG A 63 -13.27 -6.88 0.44
CA ARG A 63 -13.66 -7.01 1.85
C ARG A 63 -12.74 -7.98 2.60
N CYS A 64 -11.43 -7.74 2.49
CA CYS A 64 -10.44 -8.61 3.14
C CYS A 64 -10.67 -8.62 4.66
N PRO A 65 -10.66 -9.79 5.32
CA PRO A 65 -11.05 -9.91 6.73
C PRO A 65 -10.07 -9.22 7.69
N TRP A 66 -8.84 -8.97 7.27
CA TRP A 66 -7.82 -8.24 8.03
C TRP A 66 -7.83 -6.72 7.79
N CYS A 67 -8.71 -6.21 6.92
CA CYS A 67 -8.64 -4.83 6.44
C CYS A 67 -9.69 -3.94 7.10
N VAL A 68 -9.27 -2.78 7.59
CA VAL A 68 -10.18 -1.79 8.19
C VAL A 68 -10.90 -0.91 7.14
N VAL A 69 -10.38 -0.85 5.91
CA VAL A 69 -10.86 0.05 4.85
C VAL A 69 -12.35 -0.11 4.55
N PRO A 70 -12.93 -1.32 4.40
CA PRO A 70 -14.36 -1.45 4.12
C PRO A 70 -15.25 -0.86 5.21
N ARG A 71 -14.81 -0.92 6.48
CA ARG A 71 -15.52 -0.36 7.63
C ARG A 71 -15.31 1.15 7.75
N LYS A 72 -14.11 1.63 7.48
CA LYS A 72 -13.70 3.03 7.68
C LYS A 72 -14.06 3.93 6.50
N GLU A 73 -13.77 3.50 5.29
CA GLU A 73 -13.87 4.32 4.08
C GLU A 73 -14.99 3.88 3.16
N GLY A 74 -15.53 2.66 3.35
CA GLY A 74 -16.66 2.14 2.60
C GLY A 74 -16.31 1.71 1.16
N ALA A 75 -17.29 1.86 0.27
CA ALA A 75 -17.15 1.53 -1.13
C ALA A 75 -16.13 2.43 -1.83
N LEU A 76 -15.46 1.88 -2.84
CA LEU A 76 -14.51 2.62 -3.66
C LEU A 76 -15.18 3.79 -4.36
N ARG A 77 -14.58 4.98 -4.27
CA ARG A 77 -15.01 6.20 -4.94
C ARG A 77 -13.80 7.05 -5.35
N GLY A 78 -14.00 7.94 -6.32
CA GLY A 78 -13.06 9.03 -6.59
C GLY A 78 -12.94 9.96 -5.39
N ASN A 79 -11.76 10.54 -5.19
CA ASN A 79 -11.47 11.48 -4.12
C ASN A 79 -10.97 12.80 -4.71
N ALA A 80 -9.68 12.95 -4.92
CA ALA A 80 -9.08 14.18 -5.41
C ALA A 80 -8.50 14.01 -6.82
N ASP A 81 -8.43 15.11 -7.56
CA ASP A 81 -7.55 15.26 -8.71
C ASP A 81 -6.10 15.40 -8.23
N ILE A 82 -5.13 14.83 -8.97
CA ILE A 82 -3.71 14.89 -8.62
C ILE A 82 -3.21 16.33 -8.42
N GLU A 83 -3.74 17.30 -9.18
CA GLU A 83 -3.32 18.70 -9.10
C GLU A 83 -3.78 19.39 -7.81
N GLU A 84 -4.81 18.87 -7.12
CA GLU A 84 -5.31 19.44 -5.85
C GLU A 84 -4.24 19.48 -4.76
N PHE A 85 -3.30 18.51 -4.76
CA PHE A 85 -2.29 18.37 -3.72
C PHE A 85 -0.86 18.36 -4.26
N LEU A 86 -0.65 18.59 -5.56
CA LEU A 86 0.68 18.53 -6.17
C LEU A 86 1.58 19.70 -5.75
N ASP A 87 1.00 20.90 -5.63
CA ASP A 87 1.70 22.14 -5.23
C ASP A 87 3.06 22.32 -5.95
N GLY A 88 3.03 22.23 -7.28
CA GLY A 88 4.22 22.36 -8.15
C GLY A 88 5.26 21.24 -8.06
N ARG A 89 5.07 20.23 -7.20
CA ARG A 89 6.04 19.15 -7.00
C ARG A 89 6.10 18.22 -8.20
N ARG A 90 7.26 17.59 -8.39
CA ARG A 90 7.47 16.60 -9.46
C ARG A 90 7.33 15.15 -8.98
N ASN A 91 7.15 14.94 -7.68
CA ASN A 91 7.01 13.63 -7.06
C ASN A 91 5.72 13.58 -6.23
N ALA A 92 5.01 12.45 -6.22
CA ALA A 92 3.84 12.24 -5.37
C ALA A 92 3.82 10.83 -4.74
N VAL A 93 3.45 10.75 -3.47
CA VAL A 93 3.20 9.51 -2.74
C VAL A 93 1.69 9.37 -2.60
N LEU A 94 1.15 8.31 -3.19
CA LEU A 94 -0.29 8.06 -3.28
C LEU A 94 -0.66 6.95 -2.31
N LEU A 95 -1.65 7.22 -1.48
CA LEU A 95 -2.04 6.39 -0.34
C LEU A 95 -3.35 5.60 -0.61
N ASP A 96 -3.75 5.53 -1.87
CA ASP A 96 -4.95 4.87 -2.36
C ASP A 96 -5.04 3.38 -2.04
N ASN A 97 -6.19 2.93 -1.52
CA ASN A 97 -6.37 1.53 -1.15
C ASN A 97 -6.54 0.58 -2.36
N ASN A 98 -7.16 1.03 -3.45
CA ASN A 98 -7.33 0.24 -4.68
C ASN A 98 -7.60 1.10 -5.92
N VAL A 99 -6.68 2.00 -6.24
CA VAL A 99 -6.81 2.97 -7.36
C VAL A 99 -7.13 2.30 -8.70
N LEU A 100 -6.60 1.10 -8.96
CA LEU A 100 -6.77 0.39 -10.24
C LEU A 100 -8.18 -0.13 -10.48
N ALA A 101 -8.98 -0.24 -9.42
CA ALA A 101 -10.37 -0.67 -9.51
C ALA A 101 -11.36 0.49 -9.75
N SER A 102 -10.86 1.72 -9.97
CA SER A 102 -11.67 2.93 -10.17
C SER A 102 -11.42 3.54 -11.54
N GLY A 103 -12.48 3.83 -12.30
CA GLY A 103 -12.37 4.58 -13.57
C GLY A 103 -11.70 5.94 -13.38
N TRP A 104 -12.12 6.69 -12.35
CA TRP A 104 -11.46 7.93 -11.92
C TRP A 104 -9.98 7.72 -11.60
N GLY A 105 -9.67 6.64 -10.88
CA GLY A 105 -8.28 6.32 -10.53
C GLY A 105 -7.40 6.10 -11.77
N LEU A 106 -7.92 5.41 -12.80
CA LEU A 106 -7.23 5.21 -14.07
C LEU A 106 -7.05 6.53 -14.84
N GLU A 107 -8.08 7.39 -14.88
CA GLU A 107 -7.99 8.73 -15.49
C GLU A 107 -6.92 9.60 -14.82
N GLN A 108 -6.82 9.54 -13.49
CA GLN A 108 -5.80 10.26 -12.74
C GLN A 108 -4.39 9.69 -12.98
N ILE A 109 -4.23 8.38 -13.17
CA ILE A 109 -2.95 7.77 -13.57
C ILE A 109 -2.53 8.26 -14.97
N GLU A 110 -3.47 8.38 -15.91
CA GLU A 110 -3.17 8.98 -17.22
C GLU A 110 -2.73 10.44 -17.09
N LYS A 111 -3.42 11.21 -16.23
CA LYS A 111 -3.06 12.60 -15.94
C LYS A 111 -1.65 12.71 -15.35
N ILE A 112 -1.31 11.86 -14.40
CA ILE A 112 0.05 11.73 -13.83
C ILE A 112 1.10 11.51 -14.93
N ILE A 113 0.82 10.62 -15.89
CA ILE A 113 1.72 10.36 -17.01
C ILE A 113 1.89 11.61 -17.88
N ARG A 114 0.79 12.31 -18.22
CA ARG A 114 0.83 13.55 -19.01
C ARG A 114 1.62 14.66 -18.32
N LEU A 115 1.43 14.84 -17.01
CA LEU A 115 2.15 15.82 -16.20
C LEU A 115 3.62 15.43 -15.95
N GLY A 116 4.00 14.19 -16.25
CA GLY A 116 5.34 13.67 -16.05
C GLY A 116 5.74 13.54 -14.57
N VAL A 117 4.76 13.46 -13.67
CA VAL A 117 4.96 13.31 -12.22
C VAL A 117 5.47 11.91 -11.92
N ARG A 118 6.47 11.81 -11.04
CA ARG A 118 7.00 10.54 -10.57
C ARG A 118 6.23 10.10 -9.32
N VAL A 119 5.78 8.85 -9.27
CA VAL A 119 4.89 8.39 -8.19
C VAL A 119 5.39 7.19 -7.41
N ASP A 120 5.02 7.12 -6.14
CA ASP A 120 5.01 5.91 -5.32
C ASP A 120 3.56 5.65 -4.87
N PHE A 121 2.91 4.66 -5.47
CA PHE A 121 1.69 4.09 -4.89
C PHE A 121 2.11 3.28 -3.68
N ASN A 122 2.01 3.89 -2.51
CA ASN A 122 2.59 3.36 -1.29
C ASN A 122 1.80 2.14 -0.77
N GLN A 123 0.50 2.12 -1.03
CA GLN A 123 -0.32 0.93 -0.84
C GLN A 123 -0.05 -0.08 -1.97
N GLY A 124 -0.08 -1.37 -1.64
CA GLY A 124 0.07 -2.42 -2.63
C GLY A 124 -1.08 -2.38 -3.65
N LEU A 125 -0.74 -2.17 -4.93
CA LEU A 125 -1.69 -2.27 -6.02
C LEU A 125 -2.27 -3.69 -6.14
N ASP A 126 -3.54 -3.77 -6.53
CA ASP A 126 -4.26 -5.03 -6.66
C ASP A 126 -3.83 -5.78 -7.93
N ALA A 127 -3.01 -6.82 -7.76
CA ALA A 127 -2.49 -7.63 -8.86
C ALA A 127 -3.60 -8.24 -9.72
N ARG A 128 -4.79 -8.49 -9.16
CA ARG A 128 -5.95 -9.01 -9.91
C ARG A 128 -6.40 -8.04 -11.00
N GLN A 129 -6.36 -6.73 -10.73
CA GLN A 129 -6.72 -5.73 -11.73
C GLN A 129 -5.78 -5.77 -12.92
N ILE A 130 -4.47 -5.89 -12.66
CA ILE A 130 -3.43 -6.00 -13.70
C ILE A 130 -3.59 -7.33 -14.47
N ALA A 131 -3.85 -8.43 -13.76
CA ALA A 131 -3.99 -9.75 -14.35
C ALA A 131 -5.19 -9.87 -15.30
N ARG A 132 -6.33 -9.31 -14.88
CA ARG A 132 -7.63 -9.46 -15.55
C ARG A 132 -7.89 -8.39 -16.61
N ASN A 133 -7.19 -7.25 -16.53
CA ASN A 133 -7.33 -6.14 -17.47
C ASN A 133 -5.98 -5.79 -18.13
N PRO A 134 -5.66 -6.36 -19.30
CA PRO A 134 -4.38 -6.13 -19.97
C PRO A 134 -3.96 -4.65 -20.17
N PRO A 135 -4.87 -3.72 -20.52
CA PRO A 135 -4.52 -2.31 -20.70
C PRO A 135 -3.93 -1.64 -19.45
N ILE A 136 -4.26 -2.15 -18.25
CA ILE A 136 -3.69 -1.61 -17.00
C ILE A 136 -2.17 -1.84 -16.94
N ALA A 137 -1.67 -2.97 -17.44
CA ALA A 137 -0.23 -3.22 -17.46
C ALA A 137 0.52 -2.25 -18.38
N GLU A 138 -0.08 -1.90 -19.53
CA GLU A 138 0.44 -0.90 -20.48
C GLU A 138 0.39 0.52 -19.90
N LEU A 139 -0.67 0.85 -19.18
CA LEU A 139 -0.77 2.12 -18.46
C LEU A 139 0.35 2.25 -17.42
N LEU A 140 0.53 1.21 -16.59
CA LEU A 140 1.51 1.20 -15.50
C LEU A 140 2.96 1.19 -16.00
N SER A 141 3.24 0.65 -17.19
CA SER A 141 4.60 0.67 -17.77
C SER A 141 5.03 2.07 -18.20
N ARG A 142 4.08 2.97 -18.48
CA ARG A 142 4.32 4.37 -18.83
C ARG A 142 4.49 5.29 -17.62
N VAL A 143 4.10 4.84 -16.43
CA VAL A 143 4.24 5.61 -15.19
C VAL A 143 5.72 5.77 -14.82
N LYS A 144 6.11 6.99 -14.43
CA LYS A 144 7.43 7.23 -13.84
C LYS A 144 7.40 6.81 -12.38
N TRP A 145 7.94 5.64 -12.07
CA TRP A 145 8.00 5.13 -10.69
C TRP A 145 9.15 5.76 -9.89
N MET A 146 8.89 6.14 -8.64
CA MET A 146 9.93 6.61 -7.71
C MET A 146 10.96 5.52 -7.42
N ARG A 147 10.49 4.30 -7.16
CA ARG A 147 11.38 3.17 -6.87
C ARG A 147 10.84 1.86 -7.42
N TYR A 148 9.63 1.50 -6.99
CA TYR A 148 8.97 0.23 -7.30
C TYR A 148 7.52 0.45 -7.72
N ILE A 149 6.98 -0.49 -8.49
CA ILE A 149 5.55 -0.76 -8.50
C ILE A 149 5.26 -1.71 -7.35
N ARG A 150 4.51 -1.25 -6.34
CA ARG A 150 4.16 -2.04 -5.16
C ARG A 150 2.85 -2.77 -5.41
N MET A 151 2.81 -4.06 -5.08
CA MET A 151 1.63 -4.92 -5.18
C MET A 151 1.46 -5.70 -3.87
N ALA A 152 0.27 -6.25 -3.66
CA ALA A 152 0.01 -7.17 -2.55
C ALA A 152 -0.08 -8.61 -3.06
N TYR A 153 0.54 -9.55 -2.33
CA TYR A 153 0.38 -10.99 -2.53
C TYR A 153 0.00 -11.60 -1.18
N ASP A 154 -1.24 -11.37 -0.74
CA ASP A 154 -1.68 -11.65 0.63
C ASP A 154 -2.04 -13.11 0.90
N SER A 155 -2.35 -13.89 -0.14
CA SER A 155 -2.73 -15.31 0.00
C SER A 155 -2.43 -16.10 -1.27
N THR A 156 -2.21 -17.40 -1.13
CA THR A 156 -2.04 -18.32 -2.27
C THR A 156 -3.27 -18.37 -3.19
N ALA A 157 -4.46 -17.99 -2.71
CA ALA A 157 -5.66 -17.91 -3.54
C ALA A 157 -5.56 -16.90 -4.70
N VAL A 158 -4.66 -15.91 -4.62
CA VAL A 158 -4.42 -14.93 -5.70
C VAL A 158 -3.14 -15.21 -6.47
N ARG A 159 -2.53 -16.39 -6.29
CA ARG A 159 -1.25 -16.77 -6.91
C ARG A 159 -1.26 -16.63 -8.42
N ASP A 160 -2.29 -17.14 -9.08
CA ASP A 160 -2.36 -17.12 -10.55
C ASP A 160 -2.53 -15.69 -11.07
N ASP A 161 -3.33 -14.86 -10.39
CA ASP A 161 -3.44 -13.43 -10.68
C ASP A 161 -2.08 -12.73 -10.53
N VAL A 162 -1.33 -13.01 -9.45
CA VAL A 162 0.01 -12.44 -9.25
C VAL A 162 0.99 -12.85 -10.35
N ARG A 163 1.06 -14.14 -10.68
CA ARG A 163 1.91 -14.64 -11.77
C ARG A 163 1.55 -13.99 -13.10
N LYS A 164 0.26 -13.85 -13.39
CA LYS A 164 -0.22 -13.21 -14.61
C LYS A 164 0.08 -11.72 -14.65
N ALA A 165 -0.08 -11.01 -13.53
CA ALA A 165 0.28 -9.60 -13.42
C ALA A 165 1.78 -9.38 -13.72
N ILE A 166 2.66 -10.20 -13.12
CA ILE A 166 4.10 -10.17 -13.38
C ILE A 166 4.39 -10.43 -14.87
N GLU A 167 3.79 -11.47 -15.45
CA GLU A 167 3.96 -11.80 -16.88
C GLU A 167 3.58 -10.61 -17.78
N ARG A 168 2.44 -9.97 -17.51
CA ARG A 168 1.96 -8.82 -18.30
C ARG A 168 2.87 -7.62 -18.17
N LEU A 169 3.25 -7.25 -16.94
CA LEU A 169 4.17 -6.14 -16.71
C LEU A 169 5.52 -6.39 -17.40
N LYS A 170 6.04 -7.63 -17.36
CA LYS A 170 7.26 -8.02 -18.09
C LYS A 170 7.11 -7.84 -19.61
N LYS A 171 5.97 -8.24 -20.19
CA LYS A 171 5.67 -8.03 -21.62
C LYS A 171 5.64 -6.55 -22.00
N CYS A 172 5.24 -5.68 -21.07
CA CYS A 172 5.30 -4.22 -21.24
C CYS A 172 6.70 -3.62 -20.94
N GLY A 173 7.74 -4.44 -20.80
CA GLY A 173 9.13 -3.99 -20.59
C GLY A 173 9.51 -3.70 -19.13
N MET A 174 8.64 -3.98 -18.15
CA MET A 174 9.00 -3.80 -16.74
C MET A 174 9.92 -4.91 -16.24
N LYS A 175 11.04 -4.48 -15.64
CA LYS A 175 12.00 -5.39 -15.01
C LYS A 175 11.40 -5.97 -13.71
N PRO A 176 11.48 -7.28 -13.45
CA PRO A 176 11.00 -7.87 -12.20
C PRO A 176 11.56 -7.22 -10.93
N ALA A 177 12.82 -6.77 -10.97
CA ALA A 177 13.44 -6.05 -9.85
C ALA A 177 12.75 -4.70 -9.49
N LYS A 178 11.85 -4.20 -10.35
CA LYS A 178 11.00 -3.03 -10.07
C LYS A 178 9.66 -3.41 -9.43
N MET A 179 9.30 -4.69 -9.39
CA MET A 179 8.05 -5.19 -8.85
C MET A 179 8.24 -5.59 -7.39
N PHE A 180 7.65 -4.83 -6.49
CA PHE A 180 7.71 -5.05 -5.05
C PHE A 180 6.40 -5.64 -4.55
N PHE A 181 6.48 -6.65 -3.68
CA PHE A 181 5.31 -7.33 -3.17
C PHE A 181 5.30 -7.33 -1.64
N TYR A 182 4.25 -6.75 -1.07
CA TYR A 182 3.88 -7.00 0.32
C TYR A 182 3.33 -8.42 0.43
N VAL A 183 3.92 -9.23 1.31
CA VAL A 183 3.51 -10.60 1.57
C VAL A 183 2.99 -10.70 3.00
N LEU A 184 1.67 -10.83 3.16
CA LEU A 184 1.06 -11.05 4.46
C LEU A 184 1.49 -12.43 5.02
N VAL A 185 2.09 -12.45 6.21
CA VAL A 185 2.52 -13.67 6.89
C VAL A 185 1.49 -14.03 7.96
N ARG A 186 0.68 -15.06 7.68
CA ARG A 186 -0.21 -15.72 8.64
C ARG A 186 0.33 -17.11 8.95
N GLU A 187 0.31 -17.99 7.96
CA GLU A 187 1.00 -19.27 8.03
C GLU A 187 2.41 -19.13 7.43
N VAL A 188 3.42 -19.60 8.16
CA VAL A 188 4.83 -19.40 7.80
C VAL A 188 5.17 -20.12 6.51
N ASP A 189 4.76 -21.38 6.35
CA ASP A 189 5.09 -22.19 5.17
C ASP A 189 4.45 -21.63 3.90
N ASP A 190 3.18 -21.22 3.98
CA ASP A 190 2.48 -20.57 2.86
C ASP A 190 3.15 -19.25 2.46
N ALA A 191 3.50 -18.41 3.44
CA ALA A 191 4.18 -17.15 3.18
C ALA A 191 5.59 -17.36 2.61
N LEU A 192 6.34 -18.33 3.14
CA LEU A 192 7.66 -18.68 2.65
C LEU A 192 7.60 -19.13 1.19
N ALA A 193 6.65 -20.02 0.84
CA ALA A 193 6.48 -20.48 -0.53
C ALA A 193 6.18 -19.32 -1.51
N ARG A 194 5.35 -18.36 -1.09
CA ARG A 194 5.08 -17.13 -1.87
C ARG A 194 6.32 -16.24 -2.01
N ILE A 195 7.11 -16.09 -0.95
CA ILE A 195 8.35 -15.31 -0.95
C ILE A 195 9.38 -15.94 -1.90
N GLU A 196 9.60 -17.25 -1.80
CA GLU A 196 10.52 -18.00 -2.66
C GLU A 196 10.07 -17.97 -4.14
N GLU A 197 8.76 -18.05 -4.41
CA GLU A 197 8.22 -17.88 -5.76
C GLU A 197 8.53 -16.49 -6.33
N LEU A 198 8.32 -15.42 -5.54
CA LEU A 198 8.62 -14.06 -5.97
C LEU A 198 10.12 -13.85 -6.23
N ASP A 199 10.99 -14.42 -5.39
CA ASP A 199 12.44 -14.35 -5.58
C ASP A 199 12.88 -15.08 -6.85
N ALA A 200 12.36 -16.29 -7.09
CA ALA A 200 12.62 -17.04 -8.31
C ALA A 200 12.16 -16.30 -9.58
N LEU A 201 11.12 -15.46 -9.47
CA LEU A 201 10.66 -14.58 -10.55
C LEU A 201 11.47 -13.27 -10.67
N GLY A 202 12.43 -13.03 -9.78
CA GLY A 202 13.27 -11.83 -9.71
C GLY A 202 12.57 -10.60 -9.12
N CYS A 203 11.43 -10.79 -8.46
CA CYS A 203 10.65 -9.74 -7.82
C CYS A 203 11.18 -9.44 -6.41
N GLN A 204 10.67 -8.38 -5.79
CA GLN A 204 11.12 -7.89 -4.48
C GLN A 204 10.07 -8.20 -3.40
N PRO A 205 10.12 -9.37 -2.73
CA PRO A 205 9.23 -9.66 -1.62
C PRO A 205 9.56 -8.81 -0.39
N PHE A 206 8.54 -8.52 0.40
CA PHE A 206 8.62 -7.89 1.70
C PHE A 206 7.56 -8.48 2.62
N ALA A 207 8.00 -9.23 3.63
CA ALA A 207 7.16 -9.97 4.54
C ALA A 207 6.57 -9.06 5.63
N GLN A 208 5.26 -9.15 5.84
CA GLN A 208 4.51 -8.41 6.84
C GLN A 208 3.75 -9.38 7.75
N PRO A 209 4.25 -9.66 8.96
CA PRO A 209 3.55 -10.48 9.93
C PRO A 209 2.19 -9.90 10.28
N TYR A 210 1.15 -10.73 10.16
CA TYR A 210 -0.19 -10.34 10.53
C TYR A 210 -0.27 -10.06 12.04
N ARG A 211 -0.89 -8.94 12.39
CA ARG A 211 -1.15 -8.55 13.77
C ARG A 211 -2.63 -8.26 13.92
N ASP A 212 -3.26 -8.99 14.84
CA ASP A 212 -4.66 -8.79 15.17
C ASP A 212 -4.77 -7.89 16.39
N PHE A 213 -5.23 -6.66 16.17
CA PHE A 213 -5.41 -5.69 17.25
C PHE A 213 -6.72 -5.88 18.02
N GLU A 214 -7.73 -6.53 17.42
CA GLU A 214 -9.02 -6.77 18.05
C GLU A 214 -8.89 -7.90 19.08
N ASN A 215 -8.26 -9.00 18.66
CA ASN A 215 -8.03 -10.19 19.49
C ASN A 215 -6.68 -10.14 20.22
N LYS A 216 -5.93 -9.03 20.11
CA LYS A 216 -4.61 -8.81 20.73
C LYS A 216 -3.56 -9.88 20.36
N ILE A 217 -3.69 -10.50 19.19
CA ILE A 217 -2.75 -11.50 18.70
C ILE A 217 -1.53 -10.77 18.12
N ARG A 218 -0.37 -11.05 18.68
CA ARG A 218 0.92 -10.56 18.19
C ARG A 218 1.54 -11.61 17.26
N PRO A 219 2.37 -11.19 16.29
CA PRO A 219 3.14 -12.11 15.50
C PRO A 219 3.93 -13.11 16.35
N THR A 220 3.96 -14.37 15.95
CA THR A 220 4.77 -15.42 16.61
C THR A 220 6.27 -15.15 16.39
N PRO A 221 7.16 -15.73 17.21
CA PRO A 221 8.61 -15.65 16.97
C PRO A 221 8.98 -16.07 15.54
N GLU A 222 8.39 -17.15 15.03
CA GLU A 222 8.69 -17.67 13.70
C GLU A 222 8.21 -16.74 12.57
N GLN A 223 7.03 -16.13 12.69
CA GLN A 223 6.57 -15.12 11.72
C GLN A 223 7.50 -13.90 11.70
N ARG A 224 8.01 -13.46 12.86
CA ARG A 224 9.00 -12.38 12.94
C ARG A 224 10.35 -12.79 12.35
N ARG A 225 10.80 -14.02 12.58
CA ARG A 225 12.02 -14.60 12.02
C ARG A 225 11.96 -14.62 10.49
N LEU A 226 10.84 -15.07 9.91
CA LEU A 226 10.60 -15.02 8.46
C LEU A 226 10.67 -13.59 7.92
N ALA A 227 10.02 -12.65 8.61
CA ALA A 227 10.04 -11.26 8.19
C ALA A 227 11.44 -10.63 8.26
N ARG A 228 12.20 -10.91 9.32
CA ARG A 228 13.58 -10.43 9.49
C ARG A 228 14.47 -10.97 8.36
N TRP A 229 14.38 -12.27 8.08
CA TRP A 229 15.10 -12.90 6.98
C TRP A 229 14.76 -12.28 5.62
N CYS A 230 13.48 -12.18 5.27
CA CYS A 230 13.02 -11.67 3.98
C CYS A 230 13.33 -10.19 3.75
N ASN A 231 13.18 -9.37 4.80
CA ASN A 231 13.29 -7.92 4.69
C ASN A 231 14.73 -7.43 4.80
N HIS A 232 15.65 -8.23 5.36
CA HIS A 232 17.07 -7.94 5.36
C HIS A 232 17.75 -8.48 4.10
N LYS A 233 17.81 -7.64 3.05
CA LYS A 233 18.26 -8.04 1.70
C LYS A 233 19.60 -8.76 1.61
N PRO A 234 20.66 -8.36 2.37
CA PRO A 234 21.90 -9.14 2.39
C PRO A 234 21.65 -10.59 2.83
N THR A 235 20.97 -10.80 3.96
CA THR A 235 20.67 -12.16 4.45
C THR A 235 19.77 -12.93 3.50
N PHE A 236 18.73 -12.28 2.96
CA PHE A 236 17.77 -12.88 2.05
C PHE A 236 18.43 -13.51 0.83
N HIS A 237 19.44 -12.85 0.26
CA HIS A 237 20.13 -13.32 -0.95
C HIS A 237 21.32 -14.25 -0.66
N THR A 238 21.76 -14.39 0.59
CA THR A 238 22.95 -15.21 0.93
C THR A 238 22.61 -16.52 1.64
N VAL A 239 21.47 -16.59 2.35
CA VAL A 239 21.13 -17.74 3.20
C VAL A 239 19.69 -18.17 2.95
N ASN A 240 19.46 -19.45 2.63
CA ASN A 240 18.09 -20.00 2.59
C ASN A 240 17.46 -19.96 3.99
N TYR A 241 16.14 -19.71 4.06
CA TYR A 241 15.41 -19.59 5.33
C TYR A 241 15.62 -20.78 6.29
N LYS A 242 15.73 -22.02 5.78
CA LYS A 242 15.99 -23.21 6.60
C LYS A 242 17.29 -23.14 7.38
N ASN A 243 18.30 -22.47 6.83
CA ASN A 243 19.63 -22.32 7.42
C ASN A 243 19.81 -21.00 8.18
N TYR A 244 18.85 -20.10 8.11
CA TYR A 244 18.91 -18.83 8.80
C TYR A 244 18.88 -19.05 10.32
N LYS A 245 19.82 -18.45 11.06
CA LYS A 245 19.78 -18.41 12.53
C LYS A 245 19.84 -16.94 12.92
N GLU A 246 18.98 -16.53 13.84
CA GLU A 246 18.92 -15.13 14.31
C GLU A 246 20.19 -14.74 15.09
#